data_AF-A0A7S0EBV3-F1
#
_entry.id   AF-A0A7S0EBV3-F1
#
_cell.length_a   1.000
_cell.length_b   1.000
_cell.length_c   1.000
_cell.angle_alpha   90.00
_cell.angle_beta   90.00
_cell.angle_gamma   90.00
#
_symmetry.space_group_name_H-M   'P 1'
#
loop_
_entity.id
_entity.type
_entity.pdbx_description
1 polymer ?
#
loop_
_entity_poly.entity_id
_entity_poly.type
_entity_poly.pdbx_seq_one_letter_code
_entity_poly.pdbx_strand_id
1 'polypeptide(L)'
;TGKTSVCMALFSNLRKQLSPASVGYMKPVGQEWVEVHSGGEGEGSLLRVDKDAALAYQFFGLKDPLQSVSPVVIGRGDTKAFLDGDMPSLSDDAMRARLLGAFKQLSDAHEFVVV
;
A
#
# COMPACT_ATOMS: atom_id res chain seq x y z
N THR A 1 7.35 1.44 17.36
CA THR A 1 7.74 0.01 17.47
C THR A 1 8.50 -0.36 16.21
N GLY A 2 9.59 -1.14 16.31
CA GLY A 2 10.52 -1.39 15.19
C GLY A 2 10.00 -2.25 14.03
N LYS A 3 8.69 -2.40 13.87
CA LYS A 3 8.06 -3.23 12.83
C LYS A 3 8.42 -2.75 11.44
N THR A 4 8.27 -1.45 11.17
CA THR A 4 8.64 -0.84 9.90
C THR A 4 10.10 -1.13 9.57
N SER A 5 11.01 -0.92 10.53
CA SER A 5 12.44 -1.20 10.34
C SER A 5 12.72 -2.67 10.02
N VAL A 6 12.08 -3.61 10.71
CA VAL A 6 12.21 -5.05 10.44
C VAL A 6 11.65 -5.43 9.07
N CYS A 7 10.47 -4.93 8.69
CA CYS A 7 9.86 -5.17 7.37
C CYS A 7 10.73 -4.62 6.25
N MET A 8 11.24 -3.38 6.39
CA MET A 8 12.15 -2.78 5.40
C MET A 8 13.46 -3.57 5.28
N ALA A 9 14.01 -4.04 6.40
CA ALA A 9 15.20 -4.88 6.40
C ALA A 9 14.95 -6.23 5.72
N LEU A 10 13.82 -6.88 6.01
CA LEU A 10 13.43 -8.14 5.38
C LEU A 10 13.29 -7.97 3.87
N PHE A 11 12.52 -6.98 3.43
CA PHE A 11 12.30 -6.71 2.01
C PHE A 11 13.61 -6.37 1.27
N SER A 12 14.46 -5.53 1.89
CA SER A 12 15.79 -5.21 1.35
C SER A 12 16.66 -6.44 1.16
N ASN A 13 16.69 -7.36 2.13
CA ASN A 13 17.49 -8.58 2.03
C ASN A 13 16.93 -9.57 1.01
N LEU A 14 15.60 -9.73 0.92
CA LEU A 14 14.98 -10.60 -0.07
C LEU A 14 15.29 -10.13 -1.50
N ARG A 15 15.18 -8.82 -1.77
CA ARG A 15 15.52 -8.25 -3.09
C ARG A 15 17.01 -8.42 -3.46
N LYS A 16 17.90 -8.45 -2.47
CA LYS A 16 19.34 -8.69 -2.68
C LYS A 16 19.65 -10.16 -2.96
N GLN A 17 18.95 -11.09 -2.33
CA GLN A 17 19.21 -12.54 -2.45
C GLN A 17 18.54 -13.16 -3.69
N LEU A 18 17.35 -12.69 -4.05
CA LEU A 18 16.60 -13.15 -5.21
C LEU A 18 16.89 -12.20 -6.37
N SER A 19 15.91 -11.40 -6.76
CA SER A 19 16.09 -10.27 -7.65
C SER A 19 15.20 -9.11 -7.21
N PRO A 20 15.55 -7.84 -7.51
CA PRO A 20 14.72 -6.70 -7.16
C PRO A 20 13.31 -6.72 -7.79
N ALA A 21 13.13 -7.44 -8.91
CA ALA A 21 11.88 -7.56 -9.66
C ALA A 21 10.99 -8.73 -9.18
N SER A 22 11.57 -9.74 -8.52
CA SER A 22 10.83 -10.93 -8.07
C SER A 22 10.12 -10.72 -6.72
N VAL A 23 10.33 -9.58 -6.05
CA VAL A 23 9.78 -9.32 -4.72
C VAL A 23 8.96 -8.02 -4.72
N GLY A 24 7.65 -8.16 -4.55
CA GLY A 24 6.70 -7.07 -4.34
C GLY A 24 6.55 -6.70 -2.86
N TYR A 25 5.95 -5.54 -2.62
CA TYR A 25 5.67 -5.04 -1.27
C TYR A 25 4.24 -4.52 -1.18
N MET A 26 3.57 -4.82 -0.07
CA MET A 26 2.22 -4.37 0.24
C MET A 26 2.17 -3.93 1.69
N LYS A 27 1.52 -2.79 1.94
CA LYS A 27 1.02 -2.40 3.26
C LYS A 27 -0.51 -2.48 3.20
N PRO A 28 -1.12 -3.57 3.68
CA PRO A 28 -2.52 -3.87 3.39
C PRO A 28 -3.47 -2.83 3.98
N VAL A 29 -3.23 -2.43 5.24
CA VAL A 29 -4.02 -1.41 5.93
C VAL A 29 -3.08 -0.41 6.59
N GLY A 30 -3.26 0.86 6.22
CA GLY A 30 -2.54 2.00 6.78
C GLY A 30 -3.40 2.87 7.68
N GLN A 31 -2.77 3.63 8.56
CA GLN A 31 -3.44 4.59 9.46
C GLN A 31 -2.88 5.99 9.33
N GLU A 32 -1.57 6.10 9.13
CA GLU A 32 -0.90 7.36 8.84
C GLU A 32 -0.63 7.46 7.36
N TRP A 33 -1.07 8.55 6.72
CA TRP A 33 -1.00 8.69 5.28
C TRP A 33 -0.46 10.03 4.84
N VAL A 34 -0.11 10.08 3.56
CA VAL A 34 0.26 11.26 2.78
C VAL A 34 -0.54 11.29 1.49
N GLU A 35 -0.72 12.47 0.91
CA GLU A 35 -1.34 12.60 -0.42
C GLU A 35 -0.27 12.57 -1.50
N VAL A 36 -0.52 11.80 -2.55
CA VAL A 36 0.34 11.70 -3.73
C VAL A 36 -0.50 11.84 -4.99
N HIS A 37 0.04 12.49 -6.02
CA HIS A 37 -0.62 12.60 -7.31
C HIS A 37 -0.47 11.30 -8.10
N SER A 38 -1.59 10.78 -8.62
CA SER A 38 -1.62 9.51 -9.36
C SER A 38 -0.97 9.58 -10.75
N GLY A 39 -0.66 10.78 -11.28
CA GLY A 39 -0.19 10.98 -12.66
C GLY A 39 1.11 11.80 -12.81
N GLY A 40 1.81 12.10 -11.72
CA GLY A 40 2.91 13.08 -11.72
C GLY A 40 2.49 14.44 -11.16
N GLU A 41 3.44 15.36 -10.99
CA GLU A 41 3.16 16.67 -10.37
C GLU A 41 2.10 17.46 -11.15
N GLY A 42 0.97 17.76 -10.51
CA GLY A 42 -0.09 18.60 -11.07
C GLY A 42 -1.11 17.90 -11.98
N GLU A 43 -0.93 16.60 -12.29
CA GLU A 43 -1.88 15.80 -13.08
C GLU A 43 -2.37 14.55 -12.32
N GLY A 44 -3.68 14.32 -12.36
CA GLY A 44 -4.33 13.15 -11.76
C GLY A 44 -5.02 13.41 -10.42
N SER A 45 -5.61 12.35 -9.85
CA SER A 45 -6.30 12.40 -8.56
C SER A 45 -5.31 12.31 -7.40
N LEU A 46 -5.61 12.99 -6.29
CA LEU A 46 -4.91 12.78 -5.02
C LEU A 46 -5.25 11.40 -4.46
N LEU A 47 -4.22 10.63 -4.14
CA LEU A 47 -4.33 9.32 -3.51
C LEU A 47 -3.79 9.42 -2.08
N ARG A 48 -4.57 8.91 -1.13
CA ARG A 48 -4.05 8.65 0.23
C ARG A 48 -3.22 7.36 0.20
N VAL A 49 -1.95 7.46 0.59
CA VAL A 49 -1.02 6.34 0.67
C VAL A 49 -0.44 6.27 2.07
N ASP A 50 -0.38 5.07 2.65
CA ASP A 50 0.26 4.87 3.96
C ASP A 50 1.72 5.33 3.95
N LYS A 51 2.18 5.98 5.04
CA LYS A 51 3.54 6.52 5.13
C LYS A 51 4.62 5.47 4.98
N ASP A 52 4.44 4.27 5.54
CA ASP A 52 5.42 3.18 5.40
C ASP A 52 5.45 2.68 3.96
N ALA A 53 4.28 2.61 3.29
CA ALA A 53 4.18 2.25 1.89
C ALA A 53 4.83 3.29 0.97
N ALA A 54 4.56 4.58 1.20
CA ALA A 54 5.18 5.66 0.45
C ALA A 54 6.71 5.65 0.62
N LEU A 55 7.20 5.44 1.85
CA LEU A 55 8.62 5.31 2.14
C LEU A 55 9.24 4.12 1.38
N ALA A 56 8.62 2.95 1.46
CA ALA A 56 9.09 1.75 0.75
C ALA A 56 9.10 1.98 -0.76
N TYR A 57 8.03 2.55 -1.30
CA TYR A 57 7.87 2.84 -2.73
C TYR A 57 9.02 3.72 -3.26
N GLN A 58 9.30 4.82 -2.57
CA GLN A 58 10.35 5.75 -2.94
C GLN A 58 11.75 5.16 -2.72
N PHE A 59 12.00 4.60 -1.52
CA PHE A 59 13.32 4.10 -1.14
C PHE A 59 13.78 2.92 -2.00
N PHE A 60 12.86 2.04 -2.39
CA PHE A 60 13.15 0.84 -3.17
C PHE A 60 12.90 1.01 -4.67
N GLY A 61 12.37 2.16 -5.09
CA GLY A 61 12.08 2.48 -6.49
C GLY A 61 11.03 1.57 -7.11
N LEU A 62 10.00 1.20 -6.34
CA LEU A 62 8.93 0.30 -6.79
C LEU A 62 8.19 0.91 -7.99
N LYS A 63 7.67 0.04 -8.86
CA LYS A 63 6.97 0.42 -10.10
C LYS A 63 5.52 -0.06 -10.14
N ASP A 64 5.11 -0.80 -9.13
CA ASP A 64 3.74 -1.29 -8.98
C ASP A 64 2.77 -0.12 -8.80
N PRO A 65 1.49 -0.26 -9.16
CA PRO A 65 0.51 0.77 -8.87
C PRO A 65 0.48 1.05 -7.36
N LEU A 66 0.52 2.34 -6.98
CA LEU A 66 0.52 2.74 -5.57
C LEU A 66 -0.67 2.19 -4.78
N GLN A 67 -1.82 2.03 -5.44
CA GLN A 67 -3.02 1.42 -4.86
C GLN A 67 -2.88 -0.08 -4.64
N SER A 68 -1.98 -0.77 -5.35
CA SER A 68 -1.64 -2.16 -5.07
C SER A 68 -0.70 -2.25 -3.86
N VAL A 69 0.21 -1.29 -3.71
CA VAL A 69 1.14 -1.20 -2.58
C VAL A 69 0.47 -0.73 -1.29
N SER A 70 -0.52 0.17 -1.36
CA SER A 70 -1.28 0.70 -0.21
C SER A 70 -2.79 0.72 -0.52
N PRO A 71 -3.46 -0.45 -0.53
CA PRO A 71 -4.83 -0.55 -1.00
C PRO A 71 -5.87 0.01 -0.05
N VAL A 72 -5.66 -0.02 1.26
CA VAL A 72 -6.61 0.49 2.25
C VAL A 72 -5.88 1.41 3.23
N VAL A 73 -6.44 2.61 3.41
CA VAL A 73 -5.97 3.59 4.38
C VAL A 73 -7.19 4.03 5.19
N ILE A 74 -7.10 3.88 6.50
CA ILE A 74 -8.14 4.30 7.45
C ILE A 74 -7.52 5.36 8.36
N GLY A 75 -7.71 6.62 7.95
CA GLY A 75 -7.21 7.78 8.66
C GLY A 75 -8.07 8.19 9.86
N ARG A 76 -7.61 9.22 10.56
CA ARG A 76 -8.42 9.86 11.61
C ARG A 76 -9.73 10.39 11.01
N GLY A 77 -10.84 10.09 11.67
CA GLY A 77 -12.18 10.50 11.23
C GLY A 77 -12.88 9.49 10.34
N ASP A 78 -12.16 8.63 9.62
CA ASP A 78 -12.75 7.71 8.66
C ASP A 78 -13.64 6.65 9.34
N THR A 79 -13.28 6.16 10.54
CA THR A 79 -14.13 5.24 11.31
C THR A 79 -15.44 5.89 11.72
N LYS A 80 -15.40 7.17 12.13
CA LYS A 80 -16.62 7.90 12.50
C LYS A 80 -17.50 8.11 11.27
N ALA A 81 -16.92 8.59 10.17
CA ALA A 81 -17.62 8.76 8.90
C ALA A 81 -18.24 7.44 8.40
N PHE A 82 -17.57 6.30 8.59
CA PHE A 82 -18.15 4.99 8.27
C PHE A 82 -19.38 4.68 9.12
N LEU A 83 -19.31 4.87 10.44
CA LEU A 83 -20.44 4.65 11.35
C LEU A 83 -21.61 5.60 11.07
N ASP A 84 -21.31 6.82 10.60
CA ASP A 84 -22.30 7.83 10.22
C ASP A 84 -22.89 7.57 8.80
N GLY A 85 -22.35 6.61 8.04
CA GLY A 85 -22.83 6.21 6.71
C GLY A 85 -22.16 6.95 5.54
N ASP A 86 -21.19 7.82 5.81
CA ASP A 86 -20.53 8.71 4.83
C ASP A 86 -19.35 8.04 4.09
N MET A 87 -18.94 6.84 4.49
CA MET A 87 -17.78 6.12 3.95
C MET A 87 -18.10 4.66 3.56
N PRO A 88 -19.01 4.41 2.59
CA PRO A 88 -19.36 3.04 2.16
C PRO A 88 -18.17 2.24 1.60
N SER A 89 -17.10 2.94 1.19
CA SER A 89 -15.83 2.35 0.74
C SER A 89 -15.04 1.62 1.85
N LEU A 90 -15.42 1.79 3.12
CA LEU A 90 -14.91 1.05 4.27
C LEU A 90 -15.81 -0.12 4.70
N SER A 91 -16.83 -0.47 3.92
CA SER A 91 -17.56 -1.72 4.14
C SER A 91 -16.62 -2.93 4.02
N ASP A 92 -16.96 -4.02 4.71
CA ASP A 92 -16.17 -5.25 4.72
C ASP A 92 -15.92 -5.78 3.30
N ASP A 93 -16.97 -5.88 2.49
CA ASP A 93 -16.89 -6.32 1.09
C ASP A 93 -15.98 -5.42 0.24
N ALA A 94 -16.09 -4.09 0.39
CA ALA A 94 -15.27 -3.14 -0.37
C ALA A 94 -13.79 -3.22 0.03
N MET A 95 -13.49 -3.29 1.33
CA MET A 95 -12.12 -3.45 1.81
C MET A 95 -11.53 -4.80 1.37
N ARG A 96 -12.31 -5.88 1.49
CA ARG A 96 -11.89 -7.22 1.07
C ARG A 96 -11.59 -7.26 -0.43
N ALA A 97 -12.45 -6.68 -1.25
CA ALA A 97 -12.24 -6.60 -2.70
C ALA A 97 -10.95 -5.84 -3.05
N ARG A 98 -10.68 -4.71 -2.39
CA ARG A 98 -9.46 -3.91 -2.58
C ARG A 98 -8.22 -4.67 -2.16
N LEU A 99 -8.24 -5.28 -0.97
CA LEU A 99 -7.11 -6.05 -0.43
C LEU A 99 -6.76 -7.24 -1.31
N LEU A 100 -7.76 -8.04 -1.69
CA LEU A 100 -7.53 -9.22 -2.52
C LEU A 100 -7.16 -8.87 -3.95
N GLY A 101 -7.76 -7.82 -4.53
CA GLY A 101 -7.40 -7.32 -5.86
C GLY A 101 -5.95 -6.82 -5.92
N ALA A 102 -5.55 -6.03 -4.93
CA ALA A 102 -4.18 -5.53 -4.82
C ALA A 102 -3.17 -6.65 -4.60
N PHE A 103 -3.45 -7.57 -3.67
CA PHE A 103 -2.58 -8.72 -3.44
C PHE A 103 -2.45 -9.58 -4.70
N LYS A 104 -3.58 -9.85 -5.40
CA LYS A 104 -3.58 -10.60 -6.65
C LYS A 104 -2.68 -9.95 -7.70
N GLN A 105 -2.80 -8.64 -7.91
CA GLN A 105 -1.96 -7.91 -8.87
C GLN A 105 -0.46 -8.06 -8.55
N LEU A 106 -0.09 -7.91 -7.27
CA LEU A 106 1.31 -8.07 -6.85
C LEU A 106 1.78 -9.52 -6.99
N SER A 107 0.95 -10.51 -6.65
CA SER A 107 1.31 -11.93 -6.78
C SER A 107 1.36 -12.42 -8.23
N ASP A 108 0.65 -11.74 -9.15
CA ASP A 108 0.75 -12.05 -10.59
C ASP A 108 2.05 -11.45 -11.18
N ALA A 109 2.55 -10.34 -10.62
CA ALA A 109 3.73 -9.62 -11.09
C ALA A 109 5.05 -10.07 -10.43
N HIS A 110 4.99 -10.65 -9.25
CA HIS A 110 6.15 -11.03 -8.44
C HIS A 110 6.04 -12.47 -7.92
N GLU A 111 7.19 -13.12 -7.74
CA GLU A 111 7.25 -14.47 -7.15
C GLU A 111 6.94 -14.44 -5.64
N PHE A 112 7.33 -13.36 -4.95
CA PHE A 112 7.10 -13.16 -3.54
C PHE A 112 6.53 -11.77 -3.28
N VAL A 113 5.64 -11.66 -2.28
CA VAL A 113 5.12 -10.38 -1.81
C VAL A 113 5.31 -10.29 -0.30
N VAL A 114 5.99 -9.24 0.15
CA VAL A 114 6.08 -8.91 1.58
C VAL A 114 4.86 -8.07 1.95
N VAL A 115 4.07 -8.54 2.92
CA VAL A 115 2.81 -7.93 3.37
C VAL A 115 2.89 -7.54 4.85
#